data_AF-A0A6N8Z0H5-F1
#
_entry.id   AF-A0A6N8Z0H5-F1
#
_cell.length_a   1.000
_cell.length_b   1.000
_cell.length_c   1.000
_cell.angle_alpha   90.00
_cell.angle_beta   90.00
_cell.angle_gamma   90.00
#
_symmetry.space_group_name_H-M   'P 1'
#
loop_
_entity.id
_entity.type
_entity.pdbx_description
1 polymer ?
#
loop_
_entity_poly.entity_id
_entity_poly.type
_entity_poly.pdbx_seq_one_letter_code
_entity_poly.pdbx_strand_id
1 'polypeptide(L)'
;MDYETMARRPNDSSNSVSWILWHMNRVWDALINIWLTERPQLWIQDGWHEKYGMPADPDERGVGWTADQVASWQPPSVEVQLGYYAAVKQLATEYLDGLTLDDLERKVVIPPFTEPRTVGSALGQRTWDNVAHGGQIAYLRGYYQGMGWYPR
;
A
#
# COMPACT_ATOMS: atom_id res chain seq x y z
N MET A 1 13.67 -11.07 -0.26
CA MET A 1 14.12 -10.61 -1.58
C MET A 1 15.14 -9.52 -1.35
N ASP A 2 16.20 -9.45 -2.14
CA ASP A 2 17.15 -8.33 -2.12
C ASP A 2 16.59 -7.13 -2.90
N TYR A 3 17.30 -6.01 -2.86
CA TYR A 3 16.90 -4.77 -3.54
C TYR A 3 16.70 -5.00 -5.04
N GLU A 4 17.67 -5.61 -5.71
CA GLU A 4 17.63 -5.86 -7.16
C GLU A 4 16.39 -6.67 -7.55
N THR A 5 16.07 -7.73 -6.81
CA THR A 5 14.86 -8.53 -7.06
C THR A 5 13.60 -7.71 -6.82
N MET A 6 13.55 -6.89 -5.77
CA MET A 6 12.36 -6.10 -5.46
C MET A 6 12.11 -4.98 -6.48
N ALA A 7 13.17 -4.34 -6.97
CA ALA A 7 13.10 -3.25 -7.93
C ALA A 7 12.88 -3.75 -9.37
N ARG A 8 13.25 -5.00 -9.67
CA ARG A 8 13.14 -5.58 -11.02
C ARG A 8 11.68 -5.68 -11.48
N ARG A 9 11.46 -5.27 -12.73
CA ARG A 9 10.19 -5.39 -13.45
C ARG A 9 10.20 -6.63 -14.35
N PRO A 10 9.08 -7.37 -14.50
CA PRO A 10 9.03 -8.54 -15.38
C PRO A 10 9.12 -8.18 -16.87
N ASN A 11 8.57 -7.02 -17.21
CA ASN A 11 8.53 -6.42 -18.54
C ASN A 11 8.16 -4.93 -18.40
N ASP A 12 8.19 -4.21 -19.52
CA ASP A 12 7.97 -2.76 -19.60
C ASP A 12 6.54 -2.31 -19.29
N SER A 13 5.60 -3.25 -19.11
CA SER A 13 4.20 -2.98 -18.76
C SER A 13 3.82 -3.49 -17.37
N SER A 14 4.77 -4.01 -16.60
CA SER A 14 4.52 -4.59 -15.28
C SER A 14 5.15 -3.77 -14.16
N ASN A 15 4.47 -3.70 -13.02
CA ASN A 15 5.01 -3.11 -11.79
C ASN A 15 6.04 -4.06 -11.15
N SER A 16 7.03 -3.49 -10.46
CA SER A 16 7.97 -4.25 -9.64
C SER A 16 7.37 -4.59 -8.26
N VAL A 17 8.00 -5.49 -7.51
CA VAL A 17 7.58 -5.80 -6.13
C VAL A 17 7.64 -4.55 -5.26
N SER A 18 8.69 -3.72 -5.40
CA SER A 18 8.83 -2.46 -4.68
C SER A 18 7.68 -1.50 -4.95
N TRP A 19 7.24 -1.40 -6.21
CA TRP A 19 6.13 -0.52 -6.57
C TRP A 19 4.82 -1.02 -5.95
N ILE A 20 4.54 -2.32 -6.05
CA ILE A 20 3.32 -2.93 -5.50
C ILE A 20 3.28 -2.78 -3.98
N LEU A 21 4.41 -3.02 -3.30
CA LEU A 21 4.54 -2.86 -1.85
C LEU A 21 4.32 -1.41 -1.42
N TRP A 22 4.91 -0.44 -2.12
CA TRP A 22 4.68 0.97 -1.83
C TRP A 22 3.21 1.36 -2.06
N HIS A 23 2.65 1.02 -3.23
CA HIS A 23 1.28 1.33 -3.62
C HIS A 23 0.26 0.84 -2.60
N MET A 24 0.32 -0.44 -2.22
CA MET A 24 -0.66 -1.02 -1.30
C MET A 24 -0.61 -0.36 0.09
N ASN A 25 0.59 0.06 0.55
CA ASN A 25 0.75 0.75 1.82
C ASN A 25 0.26 2.20 1.75
N ARG A 26 0.53 2.92 0.65
CA ARG A 26 -0.01 4.27 0.41
C ARG A 26 -1.55 4.27 0.41
N VAL A 27 -2.18 3.23 -0.17
CA VAL A 27 -3.64 3.08 -0.19
C VAL A 27 -4.21 2.83 1.21
N TRP A 28 -3.57 1.99 2.03
CA TRP A 28 -4.00 1.72 3.41
C TRP A 28 -3.80 2.92 4.34
N ASP A 29 -2.65 3.59 4.23
CA ASP A 29 -2.36 4.83 4.97
C ASP A 29 -3.42 5.90 4.67
N ALA A 30 -3.72 6.15 3.39
CA ALA A 30 -4.76 7.09 2.98
C ALA A 30 -6.16 6.68 3.45
N LEU A 31 -6.52 5.39 3.36
CA LEU A 31 -7.80 4.89 3.85
C LEU A 31 -7.99 5.24 5.32
N ILE A 32 -7.07 4.79 6.18
CA ILE A 32 -7.24 4.90 7.62
C ILE A 32 -7.12 6.34 8.06
N ASN A 33 -6.03 7.01 7.67
CA ASN A 33 -5.74 8.34 8.17
C ASN A 33 -6.70 9.37 7.58
N ILE A 34 -6.83 9.47 6.26
CA ILE A 34 -7.69 10.51 5.70
C ILE A 34 -9.17 10.14 5.84
N TRP A 35 -9.58 8.98 5.33
CA TRP A 35 -11.00 8.73 5.10
C TRP A 35 -11.76 8.14 6.27
N LEU A 36 -11.08 7.47 7.20
CA LEU A 36 -11.72 6.83 8.34
C LEU A 36 -11.52 7.60 9.65
N THR A 37 -10.41 8.33 9.80
CA THR A 37 -10.05 9.01 11.06
C THR A 37 -9.76 10.50 10.93
N GLU A 38 -9.76 11.08 9.72
CA GLU A 38 -9.48 12.50 9.47
C GLU A 38 -8.14 13.00 10.06
N ARG A 39 -7.11 12.14 10.01
CA ARG A 39 -5.74 12.40 10.48
C ARG A 39 -4.76 12.55 9.32
N PRO A 40 -3.61 13.22 9.53
CA PRO A 40 -2.52 13.21 8.58
C PRO A 40 -2.02 11.79 8.29
N GLN A 41 -1.63 11.53 7.04
CA GLN A 41 -1.02 10.26 6.66
C GLN A 41 0.36 10.12 7.28
N LEU A 42 0.75 8.89 7.65
CA LEU A 42 2.11 8.59 8.10
C LEU A 42 3.12 9.03 7.03
N TRP A 43 2.75 8.88 5.75
CA TRP A 43 3.53 9.35 4.59
C TRP A 43 4.16 10.74 4.79
N ILE A 44 3.37 11.67 5.31
CA ILE A 44 3.79 13.06 5.55
C ILE A 44 4.26 13.21 7.00
N GLN A 45 3.45 12.77 7.96
CA GLN A 45 3.67 12.99 9.39
C GLN A 45 5.00 12.40 9.90
N ASP A 46 5.38 11.22 9.41
CA ASP A 46 6.57 10.48 9.87
C ASP A 46 7.74 10.58 8.88
N GLY A 47 7.64 11.48 7.89
CA GLY A 47 8.70 11.74 6.92
C GLY A 47 8.98 10.58 5.95
N TRP A 48 8.02 9.69 5.70
CA TRP A 48 8.24 8.59 4.74
C TRP A 48 8.42 9.09 3.31
N HIS A 49 7.74 10.17 2.93
CA HIS A 49 7.94 10.82 1.62
C HIS A 49 9.41 11.20 1.39
N GLU A 50 10.09 11.78 2.39
CA GLU A 50 11.51 12.12 2.32
C GLU A 50 12.39 10.88 2.18
N LYS A 51 12.11 9.83 2.97
CA LYS A 51 12.84 8.55 2.90
C LYS A 51 12.68 7.86 1.55
N TYR A 52 11.57 8.09 0.87
CA TYR A 52 11.29 7.62 -0.49
C TYR A 52 11.79 8.57 -1.59
N GLY A 53 12.27 9.76 -1.24
CA GLY A 53 12.66 10.78 -2.22
C GLY A 53 11.48 11.30 -3.06
N MET A 54 10.28 11.33 -2.48
CA MET A 54 9.04 11.68 -3.17
C MET A 54 8.39 12.92 -2.53
N PRO A 55 7.50 13.64 -3.26
CA PRO A 55 6.77 14.78 -2.71
C PRO A 55 5.90 14.40 -1.51
N ALA A 56 5.68 15.37 -0.61
CA ALA A 56 4.71 15.30 0.48
C ALA A 56 3.26 15.40 -0.02
N ASP A 57 2.92 14.61 -1.03
CA ASP A 57 1.61 14.61 -1.69
C ASP A 57 0.73 13.49 -1.12
N PRO A 58 -0.41 13.84 -0.48
CA PRO A 58 -1.33 12.84 0.06
C PRO A 58 -2.04 12.00 -1.01
N ASP A 59 -2.18 12.52 -2.24
CA ASP A 59 -2.88 11.87 -3.34
C ASP A 59 -1.95 11.01 -4.21
N GLU A 60 -0.64 11.23 -4.15
CA GLU A 60 0.35 10.40 -4.82
C GLU A 60 0.41 9.00 -4.19
N ARG A 61 -0.21 8.07 -4.90
CA ARG A 61 -0.35 6.65 -4.53
C ARG A 61 -0.06 5.74 -5.71
N GLY A 62 0.43 6.24 -6.83
CA GLY A 62 0.67 5.47 -8.06
C GLY A 62 -0.58 5.24 -8.91
N VAL A 63 -1.75 5.68 -8.46
CA VAL A 63 -3.01 5.50 -9.21
C VAL A 63 -2.95 6.32 -10.50
N GLY A 64 -3.03 5.64 -11.63
CA GLY A 64 -2.97 6.28 -12.95
C GLY A 64 -1.55 6.53 -13.47
N TRP A 65 -0.51 6.03 -12.80
CA TRP A 65 0.85 6.10 -13.33
C TRP A 65 0.97 5.39 -14.69
N THR A 66 1.69 6.02 -15.61
CA THR A 66 2.04 5.44 -16.91
C THR A 66 3.20 4.44 -16.78
N ALA A 67 3.41 3.62 -17.81
CA ALA A 67 4.55 2.71 -17.87
C ALA A 67 5.91 3.43 -17.74
N ASP A 68 6.02 4.65 -18.28
CA ASP A 68 7.22 5.49 -18.20
C ASP A 68 7.45 6.04 -16.78
N GLN A 69 6.38 6.42 -16.08
CA GLN A 69 6.47 6.82 -14.67
C GLN A 69 6.94 5.65 -13.80
N VAL A 70 6.39 4.45 -14.02
CA VAL A 70 6.84 3.23 -13.35
C VAL A 70 8.30 2.89 -13.70
N ALA A 71 8.72 3.10 -14.96
CA ALA A 71 10.09 2.84 -15.41
C ALA A 71 11.12 3.79 -14.80
N SER A 72 10.75 5.06 -14.63
CA SER A 72 11.63 6.11 -14.11
C SER A 72 11.73 6.12 -12.58
N TRP A 73 10.75 5.56 -11.89
CA TRP A 73 10.75 5.52 -10.44
C TRP A 73 11.81 4.55 -9.89
N GLN A 74 12.63 5.06 -8.97
CA GLN A 74 13.64 4.29 -8.25
C GLN A 74 13.17 4.10 -6.80
N PRO A 75 12.93 2.86 -6.35
CA PRO A 75 12.51 2.62 -4.97
C PRO A 75 13.66 2.90 -3.99
N PRO A 76 13.37 3.25 -2.73
CA PRO A 76 14.40 3.41 -1.71
C PRO A 76 14.96 2.05 -1.26
N SER A 77 15.87 2.04 -0.28
CA SER A 77 16.42 0.79 0.26
C SER A 77 15.33 -0.18 0.74
N VAL A 78 15.63 -1.48 0.74
CA VAL A 78 14.69 -2.51 1.23
C VAL A 78 14.28 -2.23 2.68
N GLU A 79 15.18 -1.71 3.51
CA GLU A 79 14.89 -1.32 4.89
C GLU A 79 13.82 -0.22 4.97
N VAL A 80 13.91 0.82 4.14
CA VAL A 80 12.89 1.87 4.08
C VAL A 80 11.55 1.31 3.62
N GLN A 81 11.55 0.45 2.60
CA GLN A 81 10.32 -0.16 2.08
C GLN A 81 9.62 -1.04 3.15
N LEU A 82 10.38 -1.89 3.83
CA LEU A 82 9.85 -2.74 4.90
C LEU A 82 9.48 -1.96 6.15
N GLY A 83 10.20 -0.88 6.44
CA GLY A 83 9.88 0.04 7.53
C GLY A 83 8.52 0.71 7.33
N TYR A 84 8.25 1.23 6.11
CA TYR A 84 6.95 1.84 5.82
C TYR A 84 5.82 0.80 5.88
N TYR A 85 6.04 -0.39 5.31
CA TYR A 85 5.11 -1.51 5.44
C TYR A 85 4.79 -1.84 6.90
N ALA A 86 5.81 -1.93 7.75
CA ALA A 86 5.63 -2.23 9.18
C ALA A 86 4.81 -1.13 9.88
N ALA A 87 5.09 0.14 9.60
CA ALA A 87 4.37 1.27 10.18
C ALA A 87 2.89 1.28 9.76
N VAL A 88 2.59 1.10 8.47
CA VAL A 88 1.20 1.05 7.98
C VAL A 88 0.49 -0.20 8.49
N LYS A 89 1.17 -1.34 8.59
CA LYS A 89 0.62 -2.56 9.19
C LYS A 89 0.25 -2.32 10.65
N GLN A 90 1.12 -1.69 11.43
CA GLN A 90 0.83 -1.36 12.83
C GLN A 90 -0.38 -0.44 12.95
N LEU A 91 -0.42 0.64 12.16
CA LEU A 91 -1.59 1.54 12.07
C LEU A 91 -2.87 0.78 11.76
N ALA A 92 -2.83 -0.15 10.79
CA ALA A 92 -3.98 -0.94 10.41
C ALA A 92 -4.42 -1.90 11.52
N THR A 93 -3.49 -2.59 12.18
CA THR A 93 -3.80 -3.46 13.32
C THR A 93 -4.42 -2.67 14.46
N GLU A 94 -3.81 -1.56 14.88
CA GLU A 94 -4.33 -0.71 15.96
C GLU A 94 -5.72 -0.15 15.64
N TYR A 95 -5.94 0.29 14.38
CA TYR A 95 -7.25 0.75 13.95
C TYR A 95 -8.29 -0.36 14.02
N LEU A 96 -7.97 -1.55 13.49
CA LEU A 96 -8.90 -2.69 13.45
C LEU A 96 -9.22 -3.23 14.85
N ASP A 97 -8.24 -3.32 15.73
CA ASP A 97 -8.40 -3.81 17.11
C ASP A 97 -9.28 -2.87 17.96
N GLY A 98 -9.34 -1.59 17.60
CA GLY A 98 -10.17 -0.58 18.26
C GLY A 98 -11.62 -0.48 17.77
N LEU A 99 -12.00 -1.19 16.70
CA LEU A 99 -13.33 -1.05 16.11
C LEU A 99 -14.42 -1.78 16.90
N THR A 100 -15.55 -1.10 17.08
CA THR A 100 -16.81 -1.70 17.51
C THR A 100 -17.67 -2.10 16.30
N LEU A 101 -18.73 -2.88 16.53
CA LEU A 101 -19.70 -3.18 15.48
C LEU A 101 -20.42 -1.93 14.96
N ASP A 102 -20.68 -0.95 15.83
CA ASP A 102 -21.30 0.32 15.44
C ASP A 102 -20.37 1.16 14.55
N ASP A 103 -19.06 1.12 14.82
CA ASP A 103 -18.06 1.79 13.97
C ASP A 103 -18.06 1.21 12.55
N LEU A 104 -18.29 -0.10 12.40
CA LEU A 104 -18.36 -0.75 11.09
C LEU A 104 -19.57 -0.27 10.28
N GLU A 105 -20.67 0.10 10.93
CA GLU A 105 -21.90 0.57 10.27
C GLU A 105 -21.89 2.06 9.89
N ARG A 106 -20.97 2.84 10.48
CA ARG A 106 -20.78 4.26 10.14
C ARG A 106 -20.60 4.44 8.63
N LYS A 107 -21.24 5.47 8.08
CA LYS A 107 -21.17 5.79 6.65
C LYS A 107 -20.02 6.76 6.38
N VAL A 108 -19.25 6.46 5.34
CA VAL A 108 -18.13 7.28 4.85
C VAL A 108 -18.22 7.43 3.34
N VAL A 109 -17.79 8.59 2.83
CA VAL A 109 -17.65 8.86 1.39
C VAL A 109 -16.16 8.82 1.08
N ILE A 110 -15.77 7.95 0.14
CA ILE A 110 -14.36 7.75 -0.22
C ILE A 110 -14.22 8.06 -1.71
N PRO A 111 -13.46 9.10 -2.10
CA PRO A 111 -13.22 9.41 -3.49
C PRO A 111 -12.68 8.21 -4.28
N PRO A 112 -13.02 8.08 -5.57
CA PRO A 112 -13.80 9.03 -6.38
C PRO A 112 -15.33 8.85 -6.26
N PHE A 113 -15.80 7.97 -5.37
CA PHE A 113 -17.22 7.68 -5.23
C PHE A 113 -17.93 8.76 -4.40
N THR A 114 -19.14 9.14 -4.80
CA THR A 114 -19.98 10.11 -4.09
C THR A 114 -20.98 9.45 -3.13
N GLU A 115 -21.35 8.19 -3.39
CA GLU A 115 -22.30 7.45 -2.57
C GLU A 115 -21.66 6.97 -1.26
N PRO A 116 -22.28 7.24 -0.09
CA PRO A 116 -21.76 6.74 1.19
C PRO A 116 -21.85 5.22 1.29
N ARG A 117 -20.81 4.61 1.87
CA ARG A 117 -20.76 3.17 2.19
C ARG A 117 -20.37 2.96 3.65
N THR A 118 -20.63 1.77 4.19
CA THR A 118 -20.22 1.48 5.56
C THR A 118 -18.69 1.38 5.67
N VAL A 119 -18.13 1.73 6.84
CA VAL A 119 -16.71 1.52 7.16
C VAL A 119 -16.33 0.05 6.96
N GLY A 120 -17.18 -0.88 7.41
CA GLY A 120 -16.97 -2.32 7.19
C GLY A 120 -16.87 -2.68 5.70
N SER A 121 -17.74 -2.11 4.86
CA SER A 121 -17.65 -2.30 3.40
C SER A 121 -16.35 -1.73 2.83
N ALA A 122 -15.92 -0.56 3.30
CA ALA A 122 -14.67 0.08 2.86
C ALA A 122 -13.44 -0.76 3.24
N LEU A 123 -13.38 -1.25 4.49
CA LEU A 123 -12.32 -2.13 4.98
C LEU A 123 -12.30 -3.46 4.23
N GLY A 124 -13.46 -4.09 4.02
CA GLY A 124 -13.56 -5.34 3.25
C GLY A 124 -12.98 -5.22 1.84
N GLN A 125 -13.25 -4.10 1.14
CA GLN A 125 -12.64 -3.85 -0.16
C GLN A 125 -11.11 -3.66 -0.06
N ARG A 126 -10.58 -2.96 0.95
CA ARG A 126 -9.13 -2.75 1.07
C ARG A 126 -8.38 -3.99 1.52
N THR A 127 -9.03 -4.86 2.27
CA THR A 127 -8.52 -6.20 2.58
C THR A 127 -8.37 -7.01 1.30
N TRP A 128 -9.39 -7.04 0.44
CA TRP A 128 -9.31 -7.74 -0.85
C TRP A 128 -8.22 -7.18 -1.77
N ASP A 129 -8.11 -5.86 -1.85
CA ASP A 129 -7.06 -5.16 -2.59
C ASP A 129 -5.65 -5.59 -2.13
N ASN A 130 -5.42 -5.63 -0.80
CA ASN A 130 -4.15 -6.07 -0.23
C ASN A 130 -3.87 -7.55 -0.51
N VAL A 131 -4.88 -8.43 -0.44
CA VAL A 131 -4.74 -9.85 -0.81
C VAL A 131 -4.32 -10.00 -2.28
N ALA A 132 -4.95 -9.24 -3.18
CA ALA A 132 -4.62 -9.26 -4.61
C ALA A 132 -3.18 -8.79 -4.87
N HIS A 133 -2.75 -7.68 -4.27
CA HIS A 133 -1.38 -7.17 -4.36
C HIS A 133 -0.35 -8.10 -3.71
N GLY A 134 -0.68 -8.70 -2.56
CA GLY A 134 0.13 -9.74 -1.92
C GLY A 134 0.31 -10.96 -2.82
N GLY A 135 -0.74 -11.36 -3.55
CA GLY A 135 -0.67 -12.40 -4.57
C GLY A 135 0.27 -12.04 -5.73
N GLN A 136 0.25 -10.79 -6.21
CA GLN A 136 1.19 -10.31 -7.23
C GLN A 136 2.64 -10.39 -6.72
N ILE A 137 2.90 -9.94 -5.49
CA ILE A 137 4.23 -10.02 -4.88
C ILE A 137 4.68 -11.49 -4.73
N ALA A 138 3.79 -12.37 -4.27
CA ALA A 138 4.10 -13.79 -4.12
C ALA A 138 4.42 -14.45 -5.47
N TYR A 139 3.66 -14.11 -6.51
CA TYR A 139 3.92 -14.57 -7.88
C TYR A 139 5.28 -14.08 -8.38
N LEU A 140 5.59 -12.78 -8.24
CA LEU A 140 6.87 -12.21 -8.67
C LEU A 140 8.06 -12.80 -7.91
N ARG A 141 7.91 -13.02 -6.61
CA ARG A 141 8.92 -13.74 -5.82
C ARG A 141 9.19 -15.13 -6.41
N GLY A 142 8.14 -15.88 -6.71
CA GLY A 142 8.24 -17.20 -7.34
C GLY A 142 8.86 -17.15 -8.72
N TYR A 143 8.51 -16.15 -9.52
CA TYR A 143 9.03 -15.91 -10.86
C TYR A 143 10.54 -15.62 -10.85
N TYR A 144 11.02 -14.78 -9.91
CA TYR A 144 12.44 -14.39 -9.84
C TYR A 144 13.32 -15.35 -9.06
N GLN A 145 12.80 -16.00 -8.02
CA GLN A 145 13.61 -16.76 -7.05
C GLN A 145 13.24 -18.25 -6.98
N GLY A 146 12.20 -18.69 -7.71
CA GLY A 146 11.73 -20.07 -7.67
C GLY A 146 10.92 -20.41 -6.42
N MET A 147 10.89 -21.70 -6.07
CA MET A 147 10.02 -22.25 -5.02
C MET A 147 10.31 -21.69 -3.61
N GLY A 148 9.35 -21.85 -2.68
CA GLY A 148 9.56 -21.56 -1.25
C GLY A 148 8.83 -20.33 -0.71
N TRP A 149 7.58 -20.09 -1.12
CA TRP A 149 6.75 -19.01 -0.56
C TRP A 149 6.19 -19.33 0.84
N TYR A 150 6.18 -20.61 1.22
CA TYR A 150 5.85 -21.10 2.56
C TYR A 150 7.12 -21.66 3.20
N PRO A 151 7.40 -21.37 4.49
CA PRO A 151 8.56 -21.97 5.17
C PRO A 151 8.45 -23.50 5.16
N ARG A 152 9.59 -24.17 5.03
CA ARG A 152 9.69 -25.60 5.34
C ARG A 152 9.81 -25.79 6.83
#